data_AF-A0A935CSY0-F1
#
_entry.id   AF-A0A935CSY0-F1
#
_cell.length_a   1.000
_cell.length_b   1.000
_cell.length_c   1.000
_cell.angle_alpha   90.00
_cell.angle_beta   90.00
_cell.angle_gamma   90.00
#
_symmetry.space_group_name_H-M   'P 1'
#
loop_
_entity.id
_entity.type
_entity.pdbx_description
1 polymer ?
#
loop_
_entity_poly.entity_id
_entity_poly.type
_entity_poly.pdbx_seq_one_letter_code
_entity_poly.pdbx_strand_id
1 'polypeptide(L)'
;MSDRGGTREAEVVLHQGDDLKQKTGRPEHDGFVVENIDLGAGYVEFRNGERLYLLAGMAPSRPAVFREQIRQTILRHMRWQAEVAPHDVKVLSLFFIDRVANYTASDGLIRRLFDEEFERLKDDYGAFKHLTAAQVRQAYFAKKKQKDGREEEVDTESRNAGEREMEKQAFALIMRDKERLLSFDEPVSFIFAHSALKEGWDNPNVFQICTLNQTVSEIKKRQEIGRGLRLAVNQVGERVHDEEVNVLTVVANELSELRRSLAERVRRGRRRAAAGAHERPSETGCDPQRPDLLPE
;
A
#
# COMPACT_ATOMS: atom_id res chain seq x y z
N MET A 1 -26.32 5.85 17.21
CA MET A 1 -27.14 4.74 16.68
C MET A 1 -26.25 3.91 15.76
N SER A 2 -26.33 2.59 15.90
CA SER A 2 -25.33 1.59 15.48
C SER A 2 -25.22 1.42 13.96
N ASP A 3 -23.98 1.48 13.45
CA ASP A 3 -23.63 0.95 12.14
C ASP A 3 -22.44 -0.02 12.24
N ARG A 4 -22.45 -1.03 11.39
CA ARG A 4 -21.72 -2.30 11.53
C ARG A 4 -20.21 -2.15 11.35
N GLY A 5 -19.49 -2.10 12.47
CA GLY A 5 -18.45 -3.09 12.82
C GLY A 5 -17.21 -3.24 11.91
N GLY A 6 -16.68 -2.16 11.34
CA GLY A 6 -15.34 -2.16 10.73
C GLY A 6 -14.44 -1.09 11.33
N THR A 7 -13.35 -1.48 11.99
CA THR A 7 -12.32 -0.54 12.46
C THR A 7 -11.62 0.07 11.25
N ARG A 8 -11.90 1.34 10.93
CA ARG A 8 -11.14 2.09 9.92
C ARG A 8 -9.86 2.64 10.55
N GLU A 9 -8.72 2.34 9.94
CA GLU A 9 -7.44 2.93 10.29
C GLU A 9 -7.40 4.40 9.81
N ALA A 10 -6.91 5.28 10.67
CA ALA A 10 -6.70 6.69 10.39
C ALA A 10 -5.34 7.12 10.95
N GLU A 11 -4.62 7.98 10.23
CA GLU A 11 -3.41 8.62 10.75
C GLU A 11 -3.81 9.82 11.62
N VAL A 12 -3.22 9.90 12.82
CA VAL A 12 -3.47 10.99 13.77
C VAL A 12 -2.12 11.53 14.23
N VAL A 13 -1.90 12.83 14.02
CA VAL A 13 -0.72 13.52 14.51
C VAL A 13 -0.91 13.81 16.00
N LEU A 14 0.08 13.48 16.82
CA LEU A 14 0.08 13.69 18.27
C LEU A 14 1.17 14.69 18.67
N HIS A 15 0.84 15.53 19.64
CA HIS A 15 1.71 16.45 20.34
C HIS A 15 1.67 16.12 21.84
N GLN A 16 2.63 16.65 22.58
CA GLN A 16 2.64 16.53 24.03
C GLN A 16 1.36 17.15 24.62
N GLY A 17 0.74 16.44 25.57
CA GLY A 17 -0.52 16.83 26.19
C GLY A 17 -1.78 16.35 25.48
N ASP A 18 -1.67 15.76 24.29
CA ASP A 18 -2.84 15.27 23.56
C ASP A 18 -3.49 14.05 24.23
N ASP A 19 -4.82 14.06 24.28
CA ASP A 19 -5.65 12.93 24.70
C ASP A 19 -6.08 12.12 23.47
N LEU A 20 -5.68 10.83 23.41
CA LEU A 20 -5.99 9.99 22.25
C LEU A 20 -7.49 9.68 22.12
N LYS A 21 -8.24 9.59 23.20
CA LYS A 21 -9.69 9.38 23.13
C LYS A 21 -10.39 10.61 22.57
N GLN A 22 -9.96 11.80 22.95
CA GLN A 22 -10.49 13.04 22.38
C GLN A 22 -10.13 13.16 20.90
N LYS A 23 -8.90 12.81 20.52
CA LYS A 23 -8.47 12.88 19.11
C LYS A 23 -9.09 11.83 18.20
N THR A 24 -9.34 10.62 18.68
CA THR A 24 -9.86 9.53 17.83
C THR A 24 -11.34 9.27 18.02
N GLY A 25 -11.96 9.78 19.09
CA GLY A 25 -13.32 9.45 19.49
C GLY A 25 -13.51 8.01 19.95
N ARG A 26 -12.42 7.26 20.21
CA ARG A 26 -12.48 5.82 20.49
C ARG A 26 -12.39 5.54 22.00
N PRO A 27 -13.35 4.81 22.58
CA PRO A 27 -13.32 4.46 24.01
C PRO A 27 -12.09 3.64 24.41
N GLU A 28 -11.55 2.83 23.49
CA GLU A 28 -10.35 2.01 23.70
C GLU A 28 -9.06 2.82 23.89
N HIS A 29 -9.09 4.13 23.65
CA HIS A 29 -7.97 5.04 23.88
C HIS A 29 -8.08 5.86 25.18
N ASP A 30 -9.04 5.53 26.04
CA ASP A 30 -9.21 6.20 27.33
C ASP A 30 -7.97 6.02 28.22
N GLY A 31 -7.57 7.09 28.91
CA GLY A 31 -6.38 7.11 29.76
C GLY A 31 -5.03 7.26 29.03
N PHE A 32 -5.03 7.35 27.70
CA PHE A 32 -3.82 7.62 26.91
C PHE A 32 -3.68 9.12 26.62
N VAL A 33 -3.12 9.86 27.58
CA VAL A 33 -2.74 11.26 27.42
C VAL A 33 -1.24 11.35 27.25
N VAL A 34 -0.76 11.93 26.14
CA VAL A 34 0.66 12.03 25.82
C VAL A 34 1.36 12.88 26.88
N GLU A 35 2.27 12.28 27.62
CA GLU A 35 3.06 12.92 28.65
C GLU A 35 4.43 13.36 28.12
N ASN A 36 5.11 12.50 27.36
CA ASN A 36 6.41 12.80 26.78
C ASN A 36 6.55 12.20 25.38
N ILE A 37 7.24 12.90 24.49
CA ILE A 37 7.63 12.42 23.16
C ILE A 37 9.15 12.56 23.08
N ASP A 38 9.84 11.42 23.12
CA ASP A 38 11.29 11.37 22.97
C ASP A 38 11.65 10.80 21.60
N LEU A 39 12.05 11.69 20.69
CA LEU A 39 12.44 11.32 19.33
C LEU A 39 13.82 10.63 19.28
N GLY A 40 14.69 10.89 20.27
CA GLY A 40 16.05 10.35 20.31
C GLY A 40 16.09 8.92 20.84
N ALA A 41 15.42 8.67 21.97
CA ALA A 41 15.23 7.33 22.54
C ALA A 41 14.12 6.55 21.83
N GLY A 42 13.32 7.25 21.03
CA GLY A 42 12.28 6.69 20.20
C GLY A 42 11.13 6.12 21.03
N TYR A 43 10.39 6.96 21.75
CA TYR A 43 9.13 6.53 22.37
C TYR A 43 8.15 7.68 22.58
N VAL A 44 6.88 7.31 22.76
CA VAL A 44 5.82 8.16 23.31
C VAL A 44 5.40 7.57 24.64
N GLU A 45 5.41 8.37 25.69
CA GLU A 45 4.98 8.02 27.04
C GLU A 45 3.64 8.67 27.34
N PHE A 46 2.75 7.91 27.99
CA PHE A 46 1.44 8.36 28.40
C PHE A 46 1.36 8.48 29.91
N ARG A 47 0.47 9.37 30.40
CA ARG A 47 0.27 9.60 31.84
C ARG A 47 -0.13 8.36 32.65
N ASN A 48 -0.61 7.32 31.99
CA ASN A 48 -0.92 6.03 32.63
C ASN A 48 0.32 5.15 32.84
N GLY A 49 1.53 5.64 32.52
CA GLY A 49 2.79 4.92 32.62
C GLY A 49 3.06 3.95 31.46
N GLU A 50 2.15 3.82 30.49
CA GLU A 50 2.43 3.05 29.27
C GLU A 50 3.39 3.83 28.37
N ARG A 51 4.36 3.10 27.80
CA ARG A 51 5.29 3.64 26.80
C ARG A 51 5.12 2.89 25.48
N LEU A 52 4.83 3.62 24.42
CA LEU A 52 4.91 3.14 23.06
C LEU A 52 6.29 3.48 22.50
N TYR A 53 7.19 2.50 22.55
CA TYR A 53 8.49 2.62 21.90
C TYR A 53 8.32 2.60 20.38
N LEU A 54 8.97 3.54 19.70
CA LEU A 54 9.42 3.38 18.33
C LEU A 54 10.25 2.09 18.32
N LEU A 55 9.68 0.98 17.82
CA LEU A 55 10.49 -0.16 17.38
C LEU A 55 11.60 0.40 16.50
N ALA A 56 12.87 0.04 16.76
CA ALA A 56 14.00 0.46 15.93
C ALA A 56 13.65 0.26 14.45
N GLY A 57 13.46 1.36 13.72
CA GLY A 57 12.80 1.37 12.41
C GLY A 57 11.26 1.39 12.49
N MET A 58 10.67 2.49 12.96
CA MET A 58 9.23 2.71 12.80
C MET A 58 8.88 2.45 11.34
N ALA A 59 7.91 1.55 11.13
CA ALA A 59 7.35 1.24 9.82
C ALA A 59 7.13 2.58 9.07
N PRO A 60 7.72 2.77 7.86
CA PRO A 60 7.62 4.05 7.19
C PRO A 60 6.16 4.48 7.06
N SER A 61 5.90 5.78 7.10
CA SER A 61 4.55 6.31 6.87
C SER A 61 4.00 5.73 5.56
N ARG A 62 2.69 5.52 5.45
CA ARG A 62 2.11 4.94 4.23
C ARG A 62 2.53 5.70 2.97
N PRO A 63 2.61 7.05 2.97
CA PRO A 63 3.18 7.81 1.85
C PRO A 63 4.66 7.49 1.56
N ALA A 64 5.50 7.32 2.58
CA ALA A 64 6.92 6.99 2.40
C ALA A 64 7.12 5.59 1.81
N VAL A 65 6.35 4.60 2.28
CA VAL A 65 6.33 3.25 1.70
C VAL A 65 5.89 3.31 0.23
N PHE A 66 4.80 4.03 -0.06
CA PHE A 66 4.33 4.19 -1.42
C PHE A 66 5.36 4.88 -2.32
N ARG A 67 6.00 5.95 -1.84
CA ARG A 67 7.06 6.64 -2.59
C ARG A 67 8.17 5.68 -2.96
N GLU A 68 8.67 4.91 -2.00
CA GLU A 68 9.78 3.99 -2.27
C GLU A 68 9.37 2.84 -3.20
N GLN A 69 8.18 2.25 -3.02
CA GLN A 69 7.66 1.22 -3.92
C GLN A 69 7.50 1.74 -5.36
N ILE A 70 6.94 2.94 -5.52
CA ILE A 70 6.78 3.61 -6.81
C ILE A 70 8.15 3.88 -7.43
N ARG A 71 9.07 4.48 -6.67
CA ARG A 71 10.43 4.80 -7.12
C ARG A 71 11.18 3.55 -7.60
N GLN A 72 11.16 2.48 -6.81
CA GLN A 72 11.83 1.22 -7.18
C GLN A 72 11.18 0.57 -8.40
N THR A 73 9.85 0.66 -8.53
CA THR A 73 9.14 0.14 -9.71
C THR A 73 9.54 0.92 -10.97
N ILE A 74 9.57 2.25 -10.91
CA ILE A 74 10.01 3.11 -12.03
C ILE A 74 11.47 2.79 -12.39
N LEU A 75 12.35 2.74 -11.39
CA LEU A 75 13.77 2.45 -11.60
C LEU A 75 13.98 1.08 -12.24
N ARG A 76 13.31 0.04 -11.74
CA ARG A 76 13.36 -1.30 -12.31
C ARG A 76 12.82 -1.31 -13.74
N HIS A 77 11.70 -0.63 -14.00
CA HIS A 77 11.13 -0.55 -15.33
C HIS A 77 12.08 0.10 -16.34
N MET A 78 12.67 1.24 -16.00
CA MET A 78 13.57 1.97 -16.89
C MET A 78 14.87 1.18 -17.17
N ARG A 79 15.45 0.54 -16.15
CA ARG A 79 16.60 -0.36 -16.32
C ARG A 79 16.24 -1.56 -17.19
N TRP A 80 15.10 -2.19 -16.91
CA TRP A 80 14.65 -3.34 -17.67
C TRP A 80 14.42 -2.97 -19.14
N GLN A 81 13.80 -1.83 -19.41
CA GLN A 81 13.62 -1.34 -20.78
C GLN A 81 14.94 -1.15 -21.53
N ALA A 82 16.00 -0.68 -20.84
CA ALA A 82 17.33 -0.58 -21.44
C ALA A 82 17.96 -1.95 -21.68
N GLU A 83 17.80 -2.89 -20.74
CA GLU A 83 18.33 -4.26 -20.83
C GLU A 83 17.67 -5.07 -21.96
N VAL A 84 16.36 -4.93 -22.16
CA VAL A 84 15.62 -5.66 -23.22
C VAL A 84 15.51 -4.90 -24.54
N ALA A 85 16.06 -3.68 -24.64
CA ALA A 85 16.08 -2.91 -25.88
C ALA A 85 16.67 -3.68 -27.10
N PRO A 86 17.73 -4.49 -26.95
CA PRO A 86 18.24 -5.31 -28.06
C PRO A 86 17.27 -6.36 -28.61
N HIS A 87 16.20 -6.67 -27.87
CA HIS A 87 15.17 -7.62 -28.27
C HIS A 87 13.94 -6.94 -28.91
N ASP A 88 13.98 -5.61 -29.10
CA ASP A 88 12.85 -4.82 -29.59
C ASP A 88 11.56 -5.01 -28.76
N VAL A 89 11.72 -5.26 -27.46
CA VAL A 89 10.61 -5.46 -26.52
C VAL A 89 10.33 -4.15 -25.78
N LYS A 90 9.07 -3.73 -25.81
CA LYS A 90 8.58 -2.66 -24.94
C LYS A 90 8.16 -3.22 -23.60
N VAL A 91 8.56 -2.57 -22.51
CA VAL A 91 8.25 -2.96 -21.13
C VAL A 91 6.98 -2.25 -20.66
N LEU A 92 6.10 -2.97 -19.97
CA LEU A 92 4.93 -2.41 -19.29
C LEU A 92 4.95 -2.72 -17.79
N SER A 93 4.56 -1.73 -16.99
CA SER A 93 4.39 -1.83 -15.53
C SER A 93 2.93 -1.66 -15.15
N LEU A 94 2.41 -2.54 -14.28
CA LEU A 94 1.05 -2.46 -13.75
C LEU A 94 1.06 -2.12 -12.26
N PHE A 95 0.41 -1.03 -11.89
CA PHE A 95 0.18 -0.61 -10.51
C PHE A 95 -1.25 -0.94 -10.07
N PHE A 96 -1.37 -1.73 -9.01
CA PHE A 96 -2.63 -1.94 -8.30
C PHE A 96 -2.73 -0.97 -7.11
N ILE A 97 -3.61 0.01 -7.23
CA ILE A 97 -3.84 1.01 -6.19
C ILE A 97 -4.91 0.55 -5.20
N ASP A 98 -4.82 1.09 -3.99
CA ASP A 98 -5.72 0.81 -2.87
C ASP A 98 -7.04 1.59 -2.95
N ARG A 99 -7.01 2.83 -3.42
CA ARG A 99 -8.16 3.73 -3.53
C ARG A 99 -8.09 4.55 -4.80
N VAL A 100 -9.19 4.59 -5.56
CA VAL A 100 -9.30 5.42 -6.79
C VAL A 100 -8.96 6.89 -6.51
N ALA A 101 -9.41 7.43 -5.36
CA ALA A 101 -9.13 8.79 -4.94
C ALA A 101 -7.61 9.10 -4.82
N ASN A 102 -6.79 8.13 -4.44
CA ASN A 102 -5.33 8.31 -4.37
C ASN A 102 -4.71 8.55 -5.76
N TYR A 103 -5.44 8.30 -6.84
CA TYR A 103 -5.02 8.62 -8.20
C TYR A 103 -5.84 9.74 -8.83
N THR A 104 -7.15 9.83 -8.58
CA THR A 104 -8.04 10.75 -9.32
C THR A 104 -8.29 12.09 -8.64
N ALA A 105 -8.12 12.22 -7.32
CA ALA A 105 -8.30 13.49 -6.62
C ALA A 105 -7.32 14.55 -7.16
N SER A 106 -7.61 15.84 -7.00
CA SER A 106 -6.70 16.92 -7.43
C SER A 106 -5.30 16.79 -6.81
N ASP A 107 -5.21 16.33 -5.56
CA ASP A 107 -3.97 16.07 -4.83
C ASP A 107 -3.57 14.57 -4.75
N GLY A 108 -4.16 13.73 -5.61
CA GLY A 108 -4.08 12.27 -5.56
C GLY A 108 -2.66 11.76 -5.26
N LEU A 109 -2.49 11.20 -4.05
CA LEU A 109 -1.19 10.84 -3.49
C LEU A 109 -0.33 9.99 -4.42
N ILE A 110 -0.87 8.89 -4.94
CA ILE A 110 -0.11 7.95 -5.78
C ILE A 110 0.28 8.60 -7.11
N ARG A 111 -0.64 9.35 -7.73
CA ARG A 111 -0.37 10.06 -8.99
C ARG A 111 0.77 11.06 -8.83
N ARG A 112 0.71 11.88 -7.78
CA ARG A 112 1.74 12.88 -7.48
C ARG A 112 3.08 12.25 -7.16
N LEU A 113 3.11 11.20 -6.32
CA LEU A 113 4.34 10.48 -6.00
C LEU A 113 4.98 9.86 -7.26
N PHE A 114 4.17 9.29 -8.15
CA PHE A 114 4.66 8.78 -9.43
C PHE A 114 5.24 9.89 -10.30
N ASP A 115 4.51 11.00 -10.46
CA ASP A 115 4.96 12.11 -11.30
C ASP A 115 6.30 12.68 -10.79
N GLU A 116 6.42 12.92 -9.48
CA GLU A 116 7.66 13.40 -8.86
C GLU A 116 8.84 12.44 -9.06
N GLU A 117 8.66 11.14 -8.81
CA GLU A 117 9.76 10.17 -8.91
C GLU A 117 10.11 9.86 -10.38
N PHE A 118 9.14 9.87 -11.29
CA PHE A 118 9.41 9.68 -12.72
C PHE A 118 10.24 10.84 -13.28
N GLU A 119 9.82 12.09 -13.03
CA GLU A 119 10.54 13.27 -13.52
C GLU A 119 11.95 13.35 -12.94
N ARG A 120 12.15 12.87 -11.70
CA ARG A 120 13.48 12.81 -11.07
C ARG A 120 14.39 11.77 -11.72
N LEU A 121 13.86 10.65 -12.19
CA LEU A 121 14.64 9.50 -12.68
C LEU A 121 14.85 9.50 -14.19
N LYS A 122 13.97 10.12 -14.97
CA LYS A 122 13.93 9.96 -16.44
C LYS A 122 15.20 10.41 -17.15
N ASP A 123 15.93 11.40 -16.62
CA ASP A 123 17.08 12.01 -17.30
C ASP A 123 18.26 11.04 -17.43
N ASP A 124 18.32 10.03 -16.55
CA ASP A 124 19.33 8.97 -16.57
C ASP A 124 19.03 7.89 -17.64
N TYR A 125 17.86 7.91 -18.27
CA TYR A 125 17.41 6.86 -19.21
C TYR A 125 16.95 7.46 -20.55
N GLY A 126 17.74 7.23 -21.60
CA GLY A 126 17.55 7.84 -22.91
C GLY A 126 16.14 7.68 -23.51
N ALA A 127 15.51 6.52 -23.34
CA ALA A 127 14.16 6.24 -23.84
C ALA A 127 13.07 7.09 -23.17
N PHE A 128 13.31 7.60 -21.95
CA PHE A 128 12.32 8.32 -21.15
C PHE A 128 12.63 9.80 -20.97
N LYS A 129 13.88 10.22 -21.24
CA LYS A 129 14.38 11.59 -21.03
C LYS A 129 13.48 12.70 -21.60
N HIS A 130 12.89 12.47 -22.78
CA HIS A 130 12.06 13.46 -23.46
C HIS A 130 10.56 13.32 -23.17
N LEU A 131 10.16 12.33 -22.37
CA LEU A 131 8.79 12.10 -21.98
C LEU A 131 8.48 12.79 -20.64
N THR A 132 7.21 13.05 -20.42
CA THR A 132 6.68 13.52 -19.14
C THR A 132 5.96 12.38 -18.43
N ALA A 133 5.87 12.45 -17.11
CA ALA A 133 5.15 11.47 -16.31
C ALA A 133 3.70 11.28 -16.79
N ALA A 134 3.05 12.37 -17.21
CA ALA A 134 1.69 12.34 -17.73
C ALA A 134 1.56 11.60 -19.08
N GLN A 135 2.59 11.62 -19.93
CA GLN A 135 2.59 10.92 -21.22
C GLN A 135 2.78 9.40 -21.06
N VAL A 136 3.54 8.98 -20.05
CA VAL A 136 3.90 7.56 -19.88
C VAL A 136 2.92 6.77 -19.03
N ARG A 137 2.00 7.43 -18.33
CA ARG A 137 1.05 6.76 -17.44
C ARG A 137 -0.39 6.86 -17.95
N GLN A 138 -1.15 5.80 -17.74
CA GLN A 138 -2.59 5.84 -17.92
C GLN A 138 -3.31 5.03 -16.84
N ALA A 139 -4.56 5.38 -16.54
CA ALA A 139 -5.34 4.70 -15.51
C ALA A 139 -6.67 4.15 -16.01
N TYR A 140 -7.05 2.99 -15.48
CA TYR A 140 -8.37 2.40 -15.66
C TYR A 140 -9.00 2.05 -14.31
N PHE A 141 -10.16 2.64 -14.06
CA PHE A 141 -10.97 2.34 -12.88
C PHE A 141 -12.34 1.84 -13.33
N ALA A 142 -12.56 0.53 -13.20
CA ALA A 142 -13.84 -0.07 -13.52
C ALA A 142 -14.96 0.53 -12.66
N LYS A 143 -15.98 1.11 -13.30
CA LYS A 143 -17.23 1.47 -12.66
C LYS A 143 -17.99 0.18 -12.31
N LYS A 144 -18.49 0.04 -11.07
CA LYS A 144 -19.37 -1.06 -10.70
C LYS A 144 -20.67 -0.91 -11.50
N LYS A 145 -21.22 -1.99 -12.06
CA LYS A 145 -22.61 -2.00 -12.51
C LYS A 145 -23.51 -2.27 -11.31
N GLN A 146 -24.51 -1.42 -11.09
CA GLN A 146 -25.60 -1.72 -10.16
C GLN A 146 -26.44 -2.89 -10.72
N LYS A 147 -27.13 -3.59 -9.80
CA LYS A 147 -27.99 -4.74 -10.11
C LYS A 147 -29.16 -4.44 -11.06
N ASP A 148 -29.44 -3.16 -11.34
CA ASP A 148 -30.49 -2.70 -12.26
C ASP A 148 -29.96 -2.41 -13.69
N GLY A 149 -28.67 -2.65 -13.96
CA GLY A 149 -28.04 -2.37 -15.24
C GLY A 149 -27.51 -0.95 -15.40
N ARG A 150 -27.69 -0.06 -14.42
CA ARG A 150 -27.06 1.27 -14.40
C ARG A 150 -25.62 1.17 -13.94
N GLU A 151 -24.73 1.87 -14.62
CA GLU A 151 -23.34 1.99 -14.20
C GLU A 151 -23.31 2.92 -12.98
N GLU A 152 -22.78 2.44 -11.86
CA GLU A 152 -22.47 3.26 -10.69
C GLU A 152 -21.38 4.23 -11.15
N GLU A 153 -21.77 5.47 -11.46
CA GLU A 153 -20.80 6.55 -11.57
C GLU A 153 -20.02 6.52 -10.25
N VAL A 154 -18.72 6.23 -10.34
CA VAL A 154 -17.79 6.75 -9.35
C VAL A 154 -18.18 8.21 -9.20
N ASP A 155 -18.61 8.61 -8.01
CA ASP A 155 -19.12 9.93 -7.72
C ASP A 155 -18.21 10.99 -8.38
N THR A 156 -18.68 11.54 -9.50
CA THR A 156 -17.92 12.38 -10.45
C THR A 156 -18.73 13.62 -10.80
N GLU A 157 -19.47 14.15 -9.82
CA GLU A 157 -20.25 15.38 -9.97
C GLU A 157 -19.41 16.63 -10.32
N SER A 158 -18.07 16.53 -10.40
CA SER A 158 -17.15 17.64 -10.74
C SER A 158 -16.31 17.49 -12.02
N ARG A 159 -16.58 16.52 -12.92
CA ARG A 159 -15.74 16.35 -14.12
C ARG A 159 -16.23 17.12 -15.34
N ASN A 160 -15.41 18.04 -15.85
CA ASN A 160 -15.67 18.78 -17.09
C ASN A 160 -15.59 17.84 -18.31
N ALA A 161 -16.07 18.29 -19.49
CA ALA A 161 -16.14 17.47 -20.70
C ALA A 161 -14.78 16.90 -21.15
N GLY A 162 -13.68 17.59 -20.86
CA GLY A 162 -12.32 17.15 -21.20
C GLY A 162 -11.87 15.94 -20.38
N GLU A 163 -12.16 15.92 -19.08
CA GLU A 163 -11.81 14.79 -18.22
C GLU A 163 -12.55 13.50 -18.61
N ARG A 164 -13.83 13.62 -19.00
CA ARG A 164 -14.62 12.49 -19.51
C ARG A 164 -14.04 11.93 -20.81
N GLU A 165 -13.52 12.79 -21.68
CA GLU A 165 -12.91 12.36 -22.93
C GLU A 165 -11.57 11.66 -22.69
N MET A 166 -10.74 12.19 -21.79
CA MET A 166 -9.49 11.53 -21.38
C MET A 166 -9.74 10.15 -20.78
N GLU A 167 -10.80 9.98 -19.97
CA GLU A 167 -11.20 8.67 -19.45
C GLU A 167 -11.63 7.69 -20.55
N LYS A 168 -12.35 8.15 -21.56
CA LYS A 168 -12.73 7.31 -22.70
C LYS A 168 -11.50 6.86 -23.50
N GLN A 169 -10.55 7.76 -23.71
CA GLN A 169 -9.30 7.44 -24.40
C GLN A 169 -8.45 6.46 -23.60
N ALA A 170 -8.36 6.66 -22.28
CA ALA A 170 -7.72 5.73 -21.35
C ALA A 170 -8.33 4.34 -21.43
N PHE A 171 -9.67 4.28 -21.40
CA PHE A 171 -10.43 3.04 -21.53
C PHE A 171 -10.16 2.34 -22.86
N ALA A 172 -10.24 3.08 -23.98
CA ALA A 172 -10.02 2.54 -25.31
C ALA A 172 -8.61 1.95 -25.41
N LEU A 173 -7.57 2.69 -25.02
CA LEU A 173 -6.20 2.21 -25.07
C LEU A 173 -5.97 0.97 -24.20
N ILE A 174 -6.42 0.98 -22.95
CA ILE A 174 -6.12 -0.10 -22.00
C ILE A 174 -6.94 -1.35 -22.30
N MET A 175 -8.24 -1.21 -22.64
CA MET A 175 -9.15 -2.36 -22.74
C MET A 175 -9.39 -2.83 -24.17
N ARG A 176 -9.45 -1.92 -25.15
CA ARG A 176 -9.79 -2.24 -26.54
C ARG A 176 -8.55 -2.36 -27.41
N ASP A 177 -7.69 -1.36 -27.37
CA ASP A 177 -6.52 -1.25 -28.25
C ASP A 177 -5.23 -1.62 -27.51
N LYS A 178 -5.30 -2.59 -26.60
CA LYS A 178 -4.19 -2.99 -25.72
C LYS A 178 -2.91 -3.43 -26.45
N GLU A 179 -3.02 -3.81 -27.72
CA GLU A 179 -1.87 -4.14 -28.58
C GLU A 179 -1.05 -2.89 -28.93
N ARG A 180 -1.67 -1.71 -29.00
CA ARG A 180 -0.95 -0.44 -29.19
C ARG A 180 0.03 -0.16 -28.06
N LEU A 181 -0.24 -0.66 -26.86
CA LEU A 181 0.69 -0.54 -25.72
C LEU A 181 2.02 -1.27 -25.98
N LEU A 182 2.09 -2.19 -26.95
CA LEU A 182 3.34 -2.90 -27.31
C LEU A 182 4.24 -2.05 -28.22
N SER A 183 3.69 -1.04 -28.90
CA SER A 183 4.44 -0.17 -29.81
C SER A 183 5.26 0.88 -29.05
N PHE A 184 6.48 1.14 -29.53
CA PHE A 184 7.30 2.25 -29.06
C PHE A 184 6.72 3.64 -29.40
N ASP A 185 5.83 3.75 -30.39
CA ASP A 185 5.16 5.02 -30.74
C ASP A 185 4.11 5.43 -29.69
N GLU A 186 3.62 4.46 -28.91
CA GLU A 186 2.74 4.72 -27.77
C GLU A 186 3.60 4.97 -26.53
N PRO A 187 3.67 6.18 -25.95
CA PRO A 187 4.53 6.44 -24.79
C PRO A 187 4.02 5.77 -23.51
N VAL A 188 2.73 5.41 -23.44
CA VAL A 188 2.15 4.79 -22.25
C VAL A 188 2.82 3.45 -21.96
N SER A 189 3.42 3.38 -20.76
CA SER A 189 4.22 2.26 -20.26
C SER A 189 3.85 1.88 -18.82
N PHE A 190 3.19 2.77 -18.09
CA PHE A 190 2.76 2.56 -16.70
C PHE A 190 1.24 2.62 -16.60
N ILE A 191 0.63 1.55 -16.10
CA ILE A 191 -0.83 1.38 -16.07
C ILE A 191 -1.28 1.32 -14.62
N PHE A 192 -2.25 2.15 -14.25
CA PHE A 192 -2.83 2.17 -12.91
C PHE A 192 -4.23 1.56 -12.91
N ALA A 193 -4.47 0.62 -12.02
CA ALA A 193 -5.76 -0.05 -11.86
C ALA A 193 -6.13 -0.20 -10.38
N HIS A 194 -7.41 -0.12 -10.04
CA HIS A 194 -7.90 -0.37 -8.68
C HIS A 194 -8.36 -1.82 -8.48
N SER A 195 -9.03 -2.37 -9.50
CA SER A 195 -9.47 -3.76 -9.53
C SER A 195 -8.62 -4.50 -10.57
N ALA A 196 -8.52 -5.83 -10.46
CA ALA A 196 -8.05 -6.66 -11.56
C ALA A 196 -8.72 -6.19 -12.85
N LEU A 197 -7.91 -5.87 -13.86
CA LEU A 197 -8.41 -5.52 -15.19
C LEU A 197 -9.39 -6.63 -15.60
N LYS A 198 -10.56 -6.26 -16.12
CA LYS A 198 -11.68 -7.21 -16.34
C LYS A 198 -11.20 -8.46 -17.09
N GLU A 199 -11.91 -9.57 -16.91
CA GLU A 199 -11.69 -10.80 -17.69
C GLU A 199 -11.45 -10.47 -19.17
N GLY A 200 -10.29 -10.88 -19.70
CA GLY A 200 -9.87 -10.61 -21.08
C GLY A 200 -8.78 -9.55 -21.24
N TRP A 201 -8.40 -8.82 -20.19
CA TRP A 201 -7.17 -8.04 -20.22
C TRP A 201 -5.96 -8.94 -19.96
N ASP A 202 -5.06 -8.97 -20.93
CA ASP A 202 -3.86 -9.78 -20.91
C ASP A 202 -2.88 -9.15 -21.88
N ASN A 203 -1.68 -8.82 -21.40
CA ASN A 203 -0.64 -8.22 -22.19
C ASN A 203 0.70 -8.94 -21.88
N PRO A 204 1.36 -9.53 -22.89
CA PRO A 204 2.56 -10.35 -22.69
C PRO A 204 3.79 -9.56 -22.23
N ASN A 205 3.75 -8.23 -22.32
CA ASN A 205 4.89 -7.38 -22.02
C ASN A 205 4.78 -6.71 -20.64
N VAL A 206 3.90 -7.22 -19.76
CA VAL A 206 3.83 -6.76 -18.36
C VAL A 206 4.93 -7.45 -17.56
N PHE A 207 6.00 -6.72 -17.27
CA PHE A 207 7.17 -7.25 -16.55
C PHE A 207 7.22 -6.84 -15.08
N GLN A 208 6.41 -5.86 -14.68
CA GLN A 208 6.33 -5.42 -13.29
C GLN A 208 4.88 -5.33 -12.83
N ILE A 209 4.60 -5.90 -11.67
CA ILE A 209 3.32 -5.72 -10.97
C ILE A 209 3.61 -5.16 -9.59
N CYS A 210 3.22 -3.90 -9.37
CA CYS A 210 3.36 -3.23 -8.09
C CYS A 210 2.01 -3.15 -7.38
N THR A 211 1.90 -3.81 -6.23
CA THR A 211 0.68 -3.80 -5.40
C THR A 211 0.83 -2.79 -4.26
N LEU A 212 0.26 -1.60 -4.44
CA LEU A 212 0.17 -0.56 -3.40
C LEU A 212 -1.00 -0.84 -2.43
N ASN A 213 -1.83 -1.84 -2.72
CA ASN A 213 -2.96 -2.28 -1.90
C ASN A 213 -2.60 -3.36 -0.86
N GLN A 214 -3.15 -3.21 0.35
CA GLN A 214 -3.00 -4.10 1.51
C GLN A 214 -3.97 -5.30 1.52
N THR A 215 -4.95 -5.33 0.61
CA THR A 215 -6.20 -6.09 0.81
C THR A 215 -6.43 -7.26 -0.15
N VAL A 216 -5.56 -7.45 -1.14
CA VAL A 216 -5.70 -8.60 -2.06
C VAL A 216 -4.98 -9.80 -1.44
N SER A 217 -5.71 -10.89 -1.16
CA SER A 217 -5.10 -12.11 -0.65
C SER A 217 -3.99 -12.58 -1.60
N GLU A 218 -2.89 -13.08 -1.06
CA GLU A 218 -1.78 -13.61 -1.86
C GLU A 218 -2.25 -14.61 -2.93
N ILE A 219 -3.29 -15.39 -2.61
CA ILE A 219 -3.91 -16.38 -3.50
C ILE A 219 -4.56 -15.71 -4.72
N LYS A 220 -5.30 -14.61 -4.54
CA LYS A 220 -5.90 -13.85 -5.65
C LYS A 220 -4.83 -13.15 -6.48
N LYS A 221 -3.82 -12.57 -5.81
CA LYS A 221 -2.65 -11.99 -6.50
C LYS A 221 -2.00 -13.03 -7.39
N ARG A 222 -1.76 -14.25 -6.90
CA ARG A 222 -1.10 -15.32 -7.67
C ARG A 222 -1.91 -15.83 -8.85
N GLN A 223 -3.24 -15.90 -8.74
CA GLN A 223 -4.12 -16.29 -9.86
C GLN A 223 -4.23 -15.22 -10.94
N GLU A 224 -4.19 -13.94 -10.57
CA GLU A 224 -4.18 -12.80 -11.50
C GLU A 224 -2.81 -12.65 -12.17
N ILE A 225 -1.73 -12.79 -11.39
CA ILE A 225 -0.33 -12.77 -11.83
C ILE A 225 0.01 -13.97 -12.74
N GLY A 226 -0.56 -15.15 -12.47
CA GLY A 226 -0.32 -16.37 -13.25
C GLY A 226 -0.79 -16.30 -14.71
N ARG A 227 -1.59 -15.28 -15.08
CA ARG A 227 -1.93 -15.00 -16.48
C ARG A 227 -0.84 -14.20 -17.22
N GLY A 228 0.09 -13.58 -16.49
CA GLY A 228 1.18 -12.74 -16.98
C GLY A 228 2.51 -13.45 -17.25
N LEU A 229 2.60 -14.78 -17.09
CA LEU A 229 3.79 -15.57 -17.47
C LEU A 229 3.81 -15.90 -18.97
N ARG A 230 3.48 -14.92 -19.81
CA ARG A 230 3.50 -15.07 -21.26
C ARG A 230 4.84 -14.66 -21.79
N LEU A 231 5.28 -15.32 -22.87
CA LEU A 231 6.43 -14.86 -23.62
C LEU A 231 6.13 -13.47 -24.19
N ALA A 232 7.02 -12.53 -23.89
CA ALA A 232 6.99 -11.18 -24.39
C ALA A 232 7.00 -11.14 -25.91
N VAL A 233 6.46 -10.06 -26.47
CA VAL A 233 6.35 -9.84 -27.91
C VAL A 233 7.20 -8.64 -28.30
N ASN A 234 7.99 -8.79 -29.36
CA ASN A 234 8.83 -7.73 -29.92
C ASN A 234 8.04 -6.82 -30.89
N GLN A 235 8.69 -5.80 -31.44
CA GLN A 235 8.04 -4.83 -32.34
C GLN A 235 7.52 -5.44 -33.66
N VAL A 236 7.97 -6.62 -34.07
CA VAL A 236 7.46 -7.33 -35.26
C VAL A 236 6.33 -8.31 -34.94
N GLY A 237 5.90 -8.40 -33.67
CA GLY A 237 4.82 -9.28 -33.24
C GLY A 237 5.25 -10.71 -32.91
N GLU A 238 6.55 -10.99 -32.89
CA GLU A 238 7.11 -12.31 -32.59
C GLU A 238 7.37 -12.49 -31.09
N ARG A 239 7.22 -13.73 -30.62
CA ARG A 239 7.49 -14.06 -29.22
C ARG A 239 8.98 -14.21 -28.98
N VAL A 240 9.47 -13.56 -27.93
CA VAL A 240 10.86 -13.70 -27.49
C VAL A 240 10.97 -14.91 -26.58
N HIS A 241 11.77 -15.89 -27.00
CA HIS A 241 11.95 -17.17 -26.30
C HIS A 241 13.09 -17.15 -25.27
N ASP A 242 13.86 -16.07 -25.21
CA ASP A 242 14.93 -15.91 -24.23
C ASP A 242 14.35 -15.87 -22.80
N GLU A 243 14.75 -16.82 -21.96
CA GLU A 243 14.27 -16.92 -20.58
C GLU A 243 14.75 -15.75 -19.73
N GLU A 244 15.90 -15.15 -20.05
CA GLU A 244 16.41 -13.97 -19.35
C GLU A 244 15.52 -12.76 -19.60
N VAL A 245 14.88 -12.66 -20.78
CA VAL A 245 13.91 -11.59 -21.09
C VAL A 245 12.59 -11.79 -20.34
N ASN A 246 12.16 -13.03 -20.11
CA ASN A 246 10.80 -13.31 -19.62
C ASN A 246 10.71 -13.39 -18.08
N VAL A 247 11.19 -12.34 -17.40
CA VAL A 247 11.23 -12.25 -15.94
C VAL A 247 10.20 -11.26 -15.39
N LEU A 248 9.18 -11.79 -14.69
CA LEU A 248 8.18 -10.98 -13.99
C LEU A 248 8.66 -10.57 -12.59
N THR A 249 8.68 -9.27 -12.32
CA THR A 249 8.95 -8.71 -10.99
C THR A 249 7.65 -8.36 -10.27
N VAL A 250 7.45 -8.87 -9.05
CA VAL A 250 6.30 -8.52 -8.21
C VAL A 250 6.77 -7.69 -7.03
N VAL A 251 6.27 -6.45 -6.94
CA VAL A 251 6.52 -5.55 -5.80
C VAL A 251 5.32 -5.64 -4.85
N ALA A 252 5.51 -6.34 -3.73
CA ALA A 252 4.49 -6.54 -2.70
C ALA A 252 4.68 -5.60 -1.51
N ASN A 253 3.56 -5.25 -0.86
CA ASN A 253 3.57 -4.52 0.41
C ASN A 253 3.58 -5.53 1.58
N GLU A 254 4.75 -6.03 1.97
CA GLU A 254 4.89 -7.03 3.05
C GLU A 254 4.75 -6.43 4.46
N LEU A 255 4.68 -5.09 4.57
CA LEU A 255 4.59 -4.40 5.85
C LEU A 255 3.31 -4.75 6.64
N SER A 256 2.24 -5.14 5.95
CA SER A 256 0.99 -5.56 6.61
C SER A 256 1.09 -6.92 7.30
N GLU A 257 1.85 -7.87 6.77
CA GLU A 257 2.05 -9.17 7.42
C GLU A 257 2.90 -9.02 8.68
N LEU A 258 3.95 -8.19 8.58
CA LEU A 258 4.80 -7.82 9.70
C LEU A 258 4.00 -7.08 10.79
N ARG A 259 3.13 -6.13 10.41
CA ARG A 259 2.24 -5.40 11.33
C ARG A 259 1.20 -6.30 12.00
N ARG A 260 0.59 -7.25 11.28
CA ARG A 260 -0.36 -8.22 11.85
C ARG A 260 0.32 -9.15 12.86
N SER A 261 1.49 -9.68 12.51
CA SER A 261 2.31 -10.51 13.41
C SER A 261 2.65 -9.75 14.70
N LEU A 262 3.01 -8.46 14.60
CA LEU A 262 3.28 -7.62 15.77
C LEU A 262 2.02 -7.34 16.61
N ALA A 263 0.89 -7.01 15.99
CA ALA A 263 -0.37 -6.79 16.70
C ALA A 263 -0.83 -8.04 17.47
N GLU A 264 -0.64 -9.24 16.90
CA GLU A 264 -0.90 -10.49 17.60
C GLU A 264 0.05 -10.74 18.77
N ARG A 265 1.35 -10.43 18.61
CA ARG A 265 2.35 -10.56 19.68
C ARG A 265 2.03 -9.62 20.85
N VAL A 266 1.61 -8.39 20.57
CA VAL A 266 1.16 -7.43 21.60
C VAL A 266 -0.10 -7.93 22.32
N ARG A 267 -1.09 -8.45 21.60
CA ARG A 267 -2.29 -9.05 22.20
C ARG A 267 -1.97 -10.26 23.09
N ARG A 268 -1.05 -11.13 22.65
CA ARG A 268 -0.57 -12.29 23.43
C ARG A 268 0.22 -11.85 24.67
N GLY A 269 1.03 -10.81 24.55
CA GLY A 269 1.75 -10.18 25.67
C GLY A 269 0.81 -9.62 26.74
N ARG A 270 -0.25 -8.91 26.34
CA ARG A 270 -1.29 -8.38 27.26
C ARG A 270 -2.07 -9.49 27.97
N ARG A 271 -2.39 -10.60 27.29
CA ARG A 271 -3.03 -11.77 27.94
C ARG A 271 -2.13 -12.41 29.00
N ARG A 272 -0.82 -12.47 28.77
CA ARG A 272 0.14 -12.99 29.76
C ARG A 272 0.31 -12.06 30.96
N ALA A 273 0.35 -10.74 30.74
CA ALA A 273 0.43 -9.76 31.82
C ALA A 273 -0.85 -9.73 32.68
N ALA A 274 -2.03 -9.86 32.06
CA ALA A 274 -3.30 -9.99 32.78
C ALA A 274 -3.43 -11.30 33.57
N ALA A 275 -2.87 -12.41 33.06
CA ALA A 275 -2.84 -13.68 33.77
C ALA A 275 -1.83 -13.69 34.94
N GLY A 276 -0.66 -13.07 34.78
CA GLY A 276 0.36 -12.96 35.85
C GLY A 276 0.02 -11.96 36.95
N ALA A 277 -0.96 -11.07 36.76
CA ALA A 277 -1.42 -10.14 37.79
C ALA A 277 -2.44 -10.75 38.77
N HIS A 278 -2.93 -11.98 38.51
CA HIS A 278 -3.91 -12.65 39.36
C HIS A 278 -3.29 -13.63 40.38
N GLU A 279 -1.98 -13.82 40.36
CA GLU A 279 -1.23 -14.57 41.38
C GLU A 279 -0.26 -13.64 42.11
N ARG A 280 -0.79 -12.83 43.03
CA ARG A 280 0.00 -12.42 44.20
C ARG A 280 -0.60 -13.12 45.41
N PRO A 281 0.16 -13.91 46.18
CA PRO A 281 -0.32 -14.44 47.45
C PRO A 281 -0.62 -13.28 48.38
N SER A 282 -1.82 -13.26 48.95
CA SER A 282 -2.22 -12.36 50.01
C SER A 282 -1.49 -12.74 51.30
N GLU A 283 -0.42 -12.03 51.65
CA GLU A 283 0.12 -12.05 53.02
C GLU A 283 -0.60 -11.01 53.88
N THR A 284 -1.70 -11.45 54.51
CA THR A 284 -2.27 -10.86 55.73
C THR A 284 -3.03 -11.99 56.44
N GLY A 285 -2.83 -12.30 57.72
CA GLY A 285 -1.96 -11.72 58.73
C GLY A 285 -2.16 -12.39 60.10
N CYS A 286 -1.43 -11.84 61.08
CA CYS A 286 -1.71 -11.76 62.52
C CYS A 286 -2.21 -12.99 63.29
N ASP A 287 -1.39 -13.45 64.24
CA ASP A 287 -1.90 -14.02 65.50
C ASP A 287 -1.26 -13.28 66.70
N PRO A 288 -2.02 -12.45 67.44
CA PRO A 288 -1.60 -11.93 68.71
C PRO A 288 -2.33 -12.68 69.85
N GLN A 289 -1.61 -13.45 70.65
CA GLN A 289 -1.81 -13.62 72.11
C GLN A 289 -1.07 -14.86 72.66
N ARG A 290 -0.04 -14.66 73.50
CA ARG A 290 -0.07 -14.91 74.96
C ARG A 290 1.33 -14.88 75.61
N PRO A 291 1.41 -14.66 76.94
CA PRO A 291 2.57 -14.11 77.64
C PRO A 291 3.45 -15.16 78.31
N ASP A 292 4.63 -14.68 78.73
CA ASP A 292 5.54 -15.14 79.79
C ASP A 292 6.01 -16.60 79.80
N LEU A 293 7.34 -16.77 79.81
CA LEU A 293 8.11 -17.44 80.87
C LEU A 293 9.61 -17.50 80.46
N LEU A 294 10.45 -16.70 81.11
CA LEU A 294 11.83 -17.09 81.47
C LEU A 294 11.71 -18.11 82.63
N PRO A 295 12.71 -18.96 82.98
CA PRO A 295 14.17 -18.89 82.76
C PRO A 295 14.75 -20.25 82.26
N GLU A 296 16.04 -20.59 82.16
CA GLU A 296 17.37 -20.09 82.57
C GLU A 296 18.36 -20.26 81.40
#